data_AF-A0AAT9LY98-F1
#
_entry.id   AF-A0AAT9LY98-F1
#
_cell.length_a   1.000
_cell.length_b   1.000
_cell.length_c   1.000
_cell.angle_alpha   90.00
_cell.angle_beta   90.00
_cell.angle_gamma   90.00
#
_symmetry.space_group_name_H-M   'P 1'
#
loop_
_entity.id
_entity.type
_entity.pdbx_description
1 polymer ?
#
loop_
_entity_poly.entity_id
_entity_poly.type
_entity_poly.pdbx_seq_one_letter_code
_entity_poly.pdbx_strand_id
1 'polypeptide(L)'
;MGATPILVNYQPQGEDWTVNVESDGTVLTEQAPGLIAARDRADQMVEQLTGADNDRKPTVVHLLEGDAFAFTTAYLHARHGLSTQPKPPAVDTPVAEPPTVGENTQEMDLSELADDKAETDN
;
A
#
# COMPACT_ATOMS: atom_id res chain seq x y z
N MET A 1 28.29 18.16 -8.26
CA MET A 1 27.87 17.30 -7.13
C MET A 1 26.42 16.89 -7.41
N GLY A 2 26.09 15.60 -7.27
CA GLY A 2 24.70 15.15 -7.46
C GLY A 2 23.80 15.73 -6.37
N ALA A 3 22.56 16.05 -6.70
CA ALA A 3 21.59 16.49 -5.70
C ALA A 3 21.39 15.38 -4.65
N THR A 4 21.39 15.77 -3.38
CA THR A 4 21.02 14.89 -2.26
C THR A 4 19.55 14.47 -2.44
N PRO A 5 19.22 13.17 -2.34
CA PRO A 5 17.85 12.74 -2.45
C PRO A 5 17.04 13.22 -1.23
N ILE A 6 15.76 13.49 -1.46
CA ILE A 6 14.80 13.76 -0.40
C ILE A 6 14.32 12.41 0.12
N LEU A 7 14.46 12.19 1.42
CA LEU A 7 14.01 10.97 2.07
C LEU A 7 12.67 11.21 2.72
N VAL A 8 11.72 10.30 2.52
CA VAL A 8 10.41 10.33 3.15
C VAL A 8 10.25 9.08 3.98
N ASN A 9 10.21 9.21 5.30
CA ASN A 9 10.00 8.12 6.22
C ASN A 9 8.56 8.09 6.74
N TYR A 10 7.92 6.92 6.63
CA TYR A 10 6.56 6.66 7.10
C TYR A 10 6.61 5.80 8.36
N GLN A 11 5.82 6.16 9.36
CA GLN A 11 5.65 5.41 10.60
C GLN A 11 4.16 5.17 10.86
N PRO A 12 3.69 3.91 10.92
CA PRO A 12 2.31 3.60 11.25
C PRO A 12 2.04 3.83 12.74
N GLN A 13 0.99 4.57 13.06
CA GLN A 13 0.53 4.91 14.40
C GLN A 13 -0.93 4.46 14.57
N GLY A 14 -1.17 3.16 14.43
CA GLY A 14 -2.52 2.60 14.41
C GLY A 14 -3.20 2.86 13.06
N GLU A 15 -4.25 3.67 13.06
CA GLU A 15 -4.96 4.10 11.84
C GLU A 15 -4.31 5.34 11.20
N ASP A 16 -3.58 6.11 12.00
CA ASP A 16 -2.84 7.29 11.57
C ASP A 16 -1.42 6.94 11.15
N TRP A 17 -0.83 7.83 10.34
CA TRP A 17 0.51 7.69 9.80
C TRP A 17 1.28 8.98 10.02
N THR A 18 2.45 8.86 10.64
CA THR A 18 3.41 9.96 10.72
C THR A 18 4.31 9.91 9.49
N VAL A 19 4.53 11.06 8.87
CA VAL A 19 5.37 11.22 7.68
C VAL A 19 6.46 12.23 8.01
N ASN A 20 7.70 11.81 7.86
CA ASN A 20 8.88 12.66 8.02
C ASN A 20 9.53 12.86 6.65
N VAL A 21 9.71 14.09 6.21
CA VAL A 21 10.40 14.42 4.97
C VAL A 21 11.69 15.13 5.31
N GLU A 22 12.81 14.56 4.88
CA GLU A 22 14.17 15.02 5.17
C GLU A 22 14.86 15.45 3.88
N SER A 23 15.34 16.70 3.85
CA SER A 23 16.10 17.26 2.73
C SER A 23 17.16 18.23 3.24
N ASP A 24 18.42 18.00 2.89
CA ASP A 24 19.56 18.90 3.15
C ASP A 24 19.59 19.52 4.57
N GLY A 25 19.33 18.69 5.60
CA GLY A 25 19.31 19.10 7.01
C GLY A 25 18.00 19.73 7.51
N THR A 26 17.00 19.89 6.65
CA THR A 26 15.63 20.27 7.02
C THR A 26 14.76 19.03 7.16
N VAL A 27 13.99 18.95 8.25
CA VAL A 27 13.02 17.88 8.49
C VAL A 27 11.64 18.49 8.66
N LEU A 28 10.70 18.05 7.83
CA LEU A 28 9.27 18.32 7.99
C LEU A 28 8.59 17.08 8.54
N THR A 29 7.57 17.26 9.38
CA THR A 29 6.83 16.16 9.97
C THR A 29 5.35 16.50 9.98
N GLU A 30 4.55 15.59 9.44
CA GLU A 30 3.09 15.72 9.34
C GLU A 30 2.43 14.39 9.71
N GLN A 31 1.15 14.45 10.07
CA GLN A 31 0.31 13.28 10.33
C GLN A 31 -0.85 13.22 9.34
N ALA A 32 -1.23 12.00 8.96
CA ALA A 32 -2.33 11.76 8.06
C ALA A 32 -3.08 10.46 8.37
N PRO A 33 -4.40 10.41 8.11
CA PRO A 33 -5.19 9.19 8.29
C PRO A 33 -4.94 8.22 7.14
N GLY A 34 -4.29 7.09 7.43
CA GLY A 34 -3.95 6.07 6.44
C GLY A 34 -2.79 6.41 5.49
N LEU A 35 -2.25 5.36 4.87
CA LEU A 35 -1.04 5.46 4.04
C LEU A 35 -1.23 6.28 2.75
N ILE A 36 -2.43 6.28 2.16
CA ILE A 36 -2.69 7.03 0.92
C ILE A 36 -2.68 8.54 1.19
N ALA A 37 -3.34 8.98 2.27
CA ALA A 37 -3.32 10.38 2.66
C ALA A 37 -1.91 10.81 3.11
N ALA A 38 -1.18 9.93 3.80
CA ALA A 38 0.22 10.15 4.15
C ALA A 38 1.09 10.38 2.91
N ARG A 39 0.86 9.63 1.83
CA ARG A 39 1.62 9.82 0.58
C ARG A 39 1.32 11.15 -0.10
N ASP A 40 0.08 11.60 -0.06
CA ASP A 40 -0.33 12.91 -0.56
C ASP A 40 0.33 14.04 0.25
N ARG A 41 0.31 13.95 1.58
CA ARG A 41 1.02 14.90 2.46
C ARG A 41 2.53 14.94 2.21
N ALA A 42 3.14 13.78 1.96
CA ALA A 42 4.54 13.73 1.57
C ALA A 42 4.84 14.52 0.30
N ASP A 43 3.96 14.44 -0.71
CA ASP A 43 4.13 15.18 -1.96
C ASP A 43 4.08 16.69 -1.71
N GLN A 44 3.08 17.14 -0.95
CA GLN A 44 2.94 18.55 -0.56
C GLN A 44 4.15 19.06 0.24
N MET A 45 4.73 18.24 1.12
CA MET A 45 5.95 18.60 1.87
C MET A 45 7.18 18.66 0.97
N VAL A 46 7.31 17.74 0.01
CA VAL A 46 8.38 17.77 -0.99
C VAL A 46 8.28 19.05 -1.83
N GLU A 47 7.09 19.40 -2.32
CA GLU A 47 6.86 20.63 -3.08
C GLU A 47 7.23 21.88 -2.29
N GLN A 48 6.90 21.92 -0.99
CA GLN A 48 7.28 23.00 -0.09
C GLN A 48 8.80 23.10 0.10
N LEU A 49 9.52 21.98 0.17
CA LEU A 49 10.98 21.95 0.34
C LEU A 49 11.73 22.34 -0.92
N THR A 50 11.26 21.94 -2.10
CA THR A 50 11.93 22.32 -3.35
C THR A 50 11.58 23.72 -3.85
N GLY A 51 10.49 24.30 -3.36
CA GLY A 51 10.04 25.63 -3.79
C GLY A 51 9.72 25.69 -5.29
N ALA A 52 9.52 26.91 -5.81
CA ALA A 52 9.20 27.12 -7.23
C ALA A 52 10.41 27.00 -8.17
N ASP A 53 11.61 26.77 -7.63
CA ASP A 53 12.87 26.64 -8.38
C ASP A 53 12.93 25.24 -9.03
N ASN A 54 12.18 25.12 -10.12
CA ASN A 54 11.89 23.88 -10.86
C ASN A 54 13.03 23.42 -11.80
N ASP A 55 14.25 23.95 -11.69
CA ASP A 55 15.32 23.65 -12.64
C ASP A 55 15.73 22.17 -12.61
N ARG A 56 15.47 21.47 -11.49
CA ARG A 56 15.69 20.02 -11.38
C ARG A 56 14.68 19.35 -10.44
N LYS A 57 13.94 18.36 -10.94
CA LYS A 57 13.09 17.50 -10.10
C LYS A 57 13.96 16.74 -9.10
N PRO A 58 13.69 16.83 -7.78
CA PRO A 58 14.46 16.11 -6.78
C PRO A 58 14.20 14.60 -6.90
N THR A 59 15.21 13.79 -6.57
CA THR A 59 14.98 12.36 -6.36
C THR A 59 14.33 12.18 -4.99
N VAL A 60 13.13 11.60 -4.95
CA VAL A 60 12.39 11.33 -3.71
C VAL A 60 12.43 9.82 -3.44
N VAL A 61 12.78 9.43 -2.22
CA VAL A 61 12.82 8.03 -1.80
C VAL A 61 11.83 7.84 -0.65
N HIS A 62 10.90 6.90 -0.81
CA HIS A 62 9.91 6.56 0.20
C HIS A 62 10.36 5.35 1.00
N LEU A 63 10.30 5.46 2.32
CA LEU A 63 10.82 4.50 3.29
C LEU A 63 9.76 4.26 4.36
N LEU A 64 9.47 3.02 4.72
CA LEU A 64 8.64 2.68 5.87
C LEU A 64 9.57 2.17 6.95
N GLU A 65 9.67 2.90 8.06
CA GLU A 65 10.65 2.64 9.11
C GLU A 65 12.08 2.40 8.57
N GLY A 66 12.49 3.21 7.58
CA GLY A 66 13.79 3.11 6.92
C GLY A 66 13.88 2.12 5.76
N ASP A 67 12.81 1.36 5.45
CA ASP A 67 12.82 0.34 4.40
C ASP A 67 11.93 0.71 3.20
N ALA A 68 12.55 0.83 2.02
CA ALA A 68 11.85 1.20 0.78
C ALA A 68 10.94 0.09 0.23
N PHE A 69 11.31 -1.17 0.46
CA PHE A 69 10.56 -2.33 -0.02
C PHE A 69 9.28 -2.53 0.79
N ALA A 70 9.38 -2.37 2.11
CA ALA A 70 8.26 -2.39 3.04
C ALA A 70 7.26 -1.28 2.70
N PHE A 71 7.73 -0.06 2.41
CA PHE A 71 6.86 1.02 1.94
C PHE A 71 6.12 0.63 0.65
N THR A 72 6.85 0.13 -0.35
CA THR A 72 6.26 -0.22 -1.65
C THR A 72 5.18 -1.28 -1.50
N THR A 73 5.45 -2.31 -0.69
CA THR A 73 4.49 -3.38 -0.40
C THR A 73 3.25 -2.85 0.31
N ALA A 74 3.43 -2.04 1.36
CA ALA A 74 2.33 -1.43 2.09
C ALA A 74 1.51 -0.50 1.19
N TYR A 75 2.14 0.32 0.36
CA TYR A 75 1.45 1.23 -0.55
C TYR A 75 0.56 0.49 -1.56
N LEU A 76 1.08 -0.61 -2.12
CA LEU A 76 0.30 -1.46 -3.03
C LEU A 76 -0.89 -2.10 -2.29
N HIS A 77 -0.70 -2.63 -1.08
CA HIS A 77 -1.79 -3.15 -0.27
C HIS A 77 -2.87 -2.09 0.00
N ALA A 78 -2.48 -0.88 0.43
CA ALA A 78 -3.43 0.22 0.65
C ALA A 78 -4.21 0.57 -0.60
N ARG A 79 -3.55 0.61 -1.77
CA ARG A 79 -4.21 0.90 -3.05
C ARG A 79 -5.26 -0.15 -3.43
N HIS A 80 -5.04 -1.40 -3.02
CA HIS A 80 -5.99 -2.49 -3.24
C HIS A 80 -7.01 -2.66 -2.11
N GLY A 81 -7.07 -1.74 -1.14
CA GLY A 81 -8.00 -1.81 -0.01
C GLY A 81 -7.65 -2.93 0.99
N LEU A 82 -6.43 -3.47 0.90
CA LEU A 82 -5.92 -4.46 1.84
C LEU A 82 -5.34 -3.71 3.05
N SER A 83 -5.62 -4.21 4.26
CA SER A 83 -5.06 -3.66 5.48
C SER A 83 -3.53 -3.65 5.41
N THR A 84 -2.94 -2.47 5.58
CA THR A 84 -1.50 -2.23 5.52
C THR A 84 -0.80 -2.33 6.87
N GLN A 85 -1.56 -2.63 7.92
CA GLN A 85 -1.04 -2.72 9.26
C GLN A 85 -0.04 -3.89 9.29
N PRO A 86 1.25 -3.65 9.58
CA PRO A 86 2.17 -4.75 9.82
C PRO A 86 1.59 -5.53 10.99
N LYS A 87 1.13 -6.76 10.72
CA LYS A 87 0.78 -7.69 11.77
C LYS A 87 2.05 -7.81 12.63
N PRO A 88 2.04 -7.46 13.93
CA PRO A 88 3.19 -7.70 14.77
C PRO A 88 3.59 -9.18 14.61
N PRO A 89 4.89 -9.51 14.64
CA PRO A 89 5.32 -10.90 14.51
C PRO A 89 4.50 -11.73 15.50
N ALA A 90 3.77 -12.72 14.97
CA ALA A 90 2.94 -13.58 15.80
C ALA A 90 3.86 -14.19 16.85
N VAL A 91 3.73 -13.73 18.09
CA VAL A 91 4.38 -14.36 19.22
C VAL A 91 3.76 -15.76 19.27
N ASP A 92 4.55 -16.76 18.92
CA ASP A 92 4.17 -18.18 18.93
C ASP A 92 3.61 -18.52 20.31
N THR A 93 2.28 -18.46 20.41
CA THR A 93 1.54 -18.92 21.56
C THR A 93 0.78 -20.13 21.05
N PRO A 94 1.17 -21.36 21.41
CA PRO A 94 0.51 -22.54 20.91
C PRO A 94 -0.80 -22.72 21.69
N VAL A 95 -1.93 -22.28 21.12
CA VAL A 95 -3.25 -22.80 21.49
C VAL A 95 -4.09 -22.99 20.24
N ALA A 96 -4.69 -24.17 20.20
CA ALA A 96 -5.40 -24.82 19.12
C ALA A 96 -6.67 -24.08 18.65
N GLU A 97 -6.98 -24.33 17.37
CA GLU A 97 -8.26 -24.77 16.78
C GLU A 97 -8.46 -24.13 15.39
N PRO A 98 -8.61 -24.92 14.31
CA PRO A 98 -8.69 -24.39 12.95
C PRO A 98 -10.06 -23.76 12.67
N PRO A 99 -10.14 -22.58 12.03
CA PRO A 99 -11.40 -22.10 11.50
C PRO A 99 -11.78 -22.94 10.27
N THR A 100 -13.00 -23.50 10.29
CA THR A 100 -13.63 -24.13 9.13
C THR A 100 -13.64 -23.16 7.96
N VAL A 101 -12.92 -23.53 6.90
CA VAL A 101 -12.95 -22.87 5.60
C VAL A 101 -14.37 -22.97 5.07
N GLY A 102 -15.09 -21.84 5.10
CA GLY A 102 -16.34 -21.66 4.37
C GLY A 102 -16.03 -21.73 2.88
N GLU A 103 -16.28 -22.91 2.33
CA GLU A 103 -16.32 -23.26 0.92
C GLU A 103 -17.20 -22.25 0.17
N ASN A 104 -16.58 -21.32 -0.56
CA ASN A 104 -17.27 -20.56 -1.60
C ASN A 104 -16.74 -21.07 -2.95
N THR A 105 -17.12 -22.31 -3.25
CA THR A 105 -17.00 -22.88 -4.58
C THR A 105 -18.08 -22.21 -5.42
N GLN A 106 -17.73 -21.13 -6.11
CA GLN A 106 -18.49 -20.71 -7.27
C GLN A 106 -18.24 -21.75 -8.37
N GLU A 107 -19.02 -22.83 -8.32
CA GLU A 107 -19.17 -23.75 -9.44
C GLU A 107 -19.80 -22.94 -10.59
N MET A 108 -18.97 -22.54 -11.55
CA MET A 108 -19.45 -22.10 -12.85
C MET A 108 -20.12 -23.31 -13.50
N ASP A 109 -21.46 -23.35 -13.47
CA ASP A 109 -22.22 -24.35 -14.22
C ASP A 109 -21.99 -24.10 -15.73
N LEU A 110 -21.11 -24.90 -16.32
CA LEU A 110 -20.80 -24.91 -17.75
C LEU A 110 -21.66 -25.93 -18.52
N SER A 111 -22.84 -26.26 -17.99
CA SER A 111 -23.69 -27.35 -18.50
C SER A 111 -24.71 -26.91 -19.55
N GLU A 112 -24.87 -25.61 -19.84
CA GLU A 112 -25.94 -25.10 -20.73
C GLU A 112 -25.51 -24.87 -22.21
N LEU A 113 -24.52 -25.62 -22.72
CA LEU A 113 -24.01 -25.42 -24.09
C LEU A 113 -23.91 -26.68 -24.97
N ALA A 114 -24.58 -27.77 -24.60
CA ALA A 114 -24.67 -28.94 -25.46
C ALA A 114 -25.97 -29.72 -25.24
N ASP A 115 -27.06 -29.31 -25.90
CA ASP A 115 -27.97 -30.21 -26.63
C ASP A 115 -29.05 -29.40 -27.37
N ASP A 116 -28.72 -28.90 -28.56
CA ASP A 116 -29.74 -28.69 -29.61
C ASP A 116 -29.34 -29.58 -30.79
N LYS A 117 -29.73 -30.85 -30.68
CA LYS A 117 -29.68 -31.82 -31.77
C LYS A 117 -31.10 -32.31 -32.06
N ALA A 118 -31.61 -31.79 -33.17
CA ALA A 118 -32.36 -32.54 -34.19
C ALA A 118 -33.80 -33.02 -33.87
N GLU A 119 -34.70 -32.50 -34.71
CA GLU A 119 -35.68 -33.29 -35.48
C GLU A 119 -36.83 -33.95 -34.70
N THR A 120 -38.03 -33.40 -34.87
CA THR A 120 -39.27 -34.19 -34.80
C THR A 120 -40.13 -33.84 -36.00
N ASP A 121 -40.09 -34.76 -36.97
CA ASP A 121 -41.09 -34.99 -38.01
C ASP A 121 -42.41 -35.42 -37.34
N ASN A 122 -43.52 -34.73 -37.66
CA ASN A 122 -44.88 -35.29 -37.76
C ASN A 122 -45.87 -34.28 -38.36
#